data_AF-A0A009PNT4-F1
#
_entry.id   AF-A0A009PNT4-F1
#
_cell.length_a   1.000
_cell.length_b   1.000
_cell.length_c   1.000
_cell.angle_alpha   90.00
_cell.angle_beta   90.00
_cell.angle_gamma   90.00
#
_symmetry.space_group_name_H-M   'P 1'
#
loop_
_entity.id
_entity.type
_entity.pdbx_description
1 polymer ?
#
loop_
_entity_poly.entity_id
_entity_poly.type
_entity_poly.pdbx_seq_one_letter_code
_entity_poly.pdbx_strand_id
1 'polypeptide(L)'
;MKLSNKSQALYDMIAPAVEACGVDLWGIEFLPQGKRSLLRIYIDRPVDENAEPVINEDGEVEQGRGIGVEDCVRVTQQVGA
;
A
#
# COMPACT_ATOMS: atom_id res chain seq x y z
N MET A 1 1.84 -17.41 6.69
CA MET A 1 0.42 -17.62 6.31
C MET A 1 0.42 -17.97 4.83
N LYS A 2 0.00 -19.17 4.41
CA LYS A 2 0.14 -19.61 3.01
C LYS A 2 -1.03 -19.04 2.20
N LEU A 3 -0.76 -18.11 1.28
CA LEU A 3 -1.79 -17.58 0.39
C LEU A 3 -2.31 -18.68 -0.53
N SER A 4 -3.60 -18.64 -0.86
CA SER A 4 -4.16 -19.48 -1.93
C SER A 4 -3.49 -19.13 -3.26
N ASN A 5 -3.35 -20.08 -4.20
CA ASN A 5 -2.69 -19.86 -5.50
C ASN A 5 -3.21 -18.62 -6.24
N LYS A 6 -4.52 -18.34 -6.15
CA LYS A 6 -5.12 -17.14 -6.77
C LYS A 6 -4.69 -15.84 -6.07
N SER A 7 -4.65 -15.86 -4.73
CA SER A 7 -4.19 -14.71 -3.95
C SER A 7 -2.69 -14.50 -4.13
N GLN A 8 -1.90 -15.55 -4.26
CA GLN A 8 -0.48 -15.42 -4.56
C GLN A 8 -0.26 -14.79 -5.95
N ALA A 9 -0.97 -15.28 -6.98
CA ALA A 9 -0.88 -14.70 -8.32
C ALA A 9 -1.29 -13.22 -8.36
N LEU A 10 -2.34 -12.84 -7.62
CA LEU A 10 -2.73 -11.43 -7.46
C LEU A 10 -1.64 -10.63 -6.74
N TYR A 11 -1.08 -11.17 -5.66
CA TYR A 11 0.01 -10.53 -4.92
C TYR A 11 1.20 -10.25 -5.82
N ASP A 12 1.66 -11.25 -6.58
CA ASP A 12 2.82 -11.15 -7.46
C ASP A 12 2.60 -10.14 -8.60
N MET A 13 1.37 -9.98 -9.09
CA MET A 13 1.04 -8.94 -10.08
C MET A 13 0.97 -7.52 -9.48
N ILE A 14 0.51 -7.39 -8.24
CA ILE A 14 0.27 -6.08 -7.59
C ILE A 14 1.54 -5.53 -6.95
N ALA A 15 2.39 -6.39 -6.40
CA ALA A 15 3.65 -6.00 -5.74
C ALA A 15 4.47 -4.98 -6.55
N PRO A 16 4.79 -5.19 -7.84
CA PRO A 16 5.60 -4.23 -8.60
C PRO A 16 4.90 -2.87 -8.80
N ALA A 17 3.57 -2.85 -8.89
CA ALA A 17 2.81 -1.61 -9.01
C ALA A 17 2.82 -0.79 -7.71
N VAL A 18 2.76 -1.48 -6.57
CA VAL A 18 2.82 -0.85 -5.24
C VAL A 18 4.23 -0.32 -4.95
N GLU A 19 5.26 -1.11 -5.24
CA GLU A 19 6.66 -0.68 -5.10
C GLU A 19 6.98 0.54 -5.97
N ALA A 20 6.45 0.61 -7.19
CA ALA A 20 6.61 1.78 -8.07
C ALA A 20 5.99 3.07 -7.49
N CYS A 21 5.04 2.95 -6.55
CA CYS A 21 4.44 4.07 -5.83
C CYS A 21 5.26 4.52 -4.61
N GLY A 22 6.39 3.86 -4.29
CA GLY A 22 7.24 4.19 -3.15
C GLY A 22 6.68 3.76 -1.79
N VAL A 23 5.82 2.73 -1.79
CA VAL A 23 5.20 2.13 -0.59
C VAL A 23 5.38 0.62 -0.64
N ASP A 24 5.28 -0.02 0.52
CA ASP A 24 5.44 -1.47 0.67
C ASP A 24 4.09 -2.19 0.64
N LEU A 25 4.03 -3.33 -0.05
CA LEU A 25 2.86 -4.20 -0.05
C LEU A 25 2.87 -5.13 1.17
N TRP A 26 2.14 -4.74 2.22
CA TRP A 26 1.98 -5.56 3.44
C TRP A 26 1.11 -6.80 3.21
N GLY A 27 0.14 -6.72 2.30
CA GLY A 27 -0.69 -7.87 1.97
C GLY A 27 -1.88 -7.54 1.09
N ILE A 28 -2.60 -8.59 0.69
CA ILE A 28 -3.86 -8.45 -0.03
C ILE A 28 -4.93 -9.40 0.53
N GLU A 29 -6.19 -9.00 0.39
CA GLU A 29 -7.34 -9.84 0.69
C GLU A 29 -8.28 -9.86 -0.53
N PHE A 30 -8.52 -11.04 -1.09
CA PHE A 30 -9.43 -11.22 -2.21
C PHE A 30 -10.73 -11.89 -1.74
N LEU A 31 -11.82 -11.14 -1.80
CA LEU A 31 -13.16 -11.55 -1.38
C LEU A 31 -14.06 -11.76 -2.61
N PRO A 32 -14.24 -13.01 -3.07
CA PRO A 32 -15.11 -13.29 -4.20
C PRO A 32 -16.59 -13.09 -3.82
N GLN A 33 -17.29 -12.20 -4.53
CA GLN A 33 -18.72 -11.94 -4.35
C GLN A 33 -19.45 -11.89 -5.71
N GLY A 34 -19.34 -12.99 -6.47
CA GLY A 34 -19.95 -13.12 -7.79
C GLY A 34 -19.51 -11.99 -8.73
N LYS A 35 -20.47 -11.18 -9.21
CA LYS A 35 -20.22 -10.07 -10.15
C LYS A 35 -19.45 -8.89 -9.55
N ARG A 36 -19.34 -8.79 -8.22
CA ARG A 36 -18.67 -7.68 -7.53
C ARG A 36 -17.61 -8.21 -6.57
N SER A 37 -16.61 -8.90 -7.09
CA SER A 37 -15.47 -9.32 -6.28
C SER A 37 -14.72 -8.11 -5.74
N LEU A 38 -14.25 -8.20 -4.49
CA LEU A 38 -13.53 -7.12 -3.81
C LEU A 38 -12.09 -7.55 -3.58
N LEU A 39 -11.15 -6.66 -3.91
CA LEU A 39 -9.73 -6.81 -3.63
C LEU A 39 -9.31 -5.68 -2.69
N ARG A 40 -8.83 -6.02 -1.50
CA ARG A 40 -8.18 -5.07 -0.58
C ARG A 40 -6.68 -5.19 -0.73
N ILE A 41 -6.02 -4.05 -0.77
CA ILE A 41 -4.57 -3.92 -0.83
C ILE A 41 -4.17 -3.17 0.44
N TYR A 42 -3.31 -3.78 1.24
CA TYR A 42 -2.77 -3.20 2.45
C TYR A 42 -1.36 -2.71 2.13
N ILE A 43 -1.16 -1.40 2.25
CA ILE A 43 0.11 -0.74 1.99
C ILE A 43 0.62 -0.07 3.27
N ASP A 44 1.93 0.05 3.39
CA ASP A 44 2.56 0.88 4.40
C ASP A 44 3.73 1.66 3.82
N ARG A 45 4.16 2.71 4.49
CA ARG A 45 5.35 3.46 4.09
C ARG A 45 6.54 2.99 4.93
N PRO A 46 7.67 2.61 4.30
CA PRO A 46 8.86 2.28 5.06
C PRO A 46 9.27 3.48 5.92
N VAL A 47 9.60 3.20 7.19
CA VAL A 47 10.18 4.22 8.06
C VAL A 47 11.64 4.37 7.68
N ASP A 48 11.98 5.49 7.04
CA ASP A 48 13.38 5.85 6.88
C ASP A 48 13.91 6.39 8.21
N GLU A 49 14.70 5.57 8.90
CA GLU A 49 15.35 5.91 10.16
C GLU A 49 16.37 7.06 10.02
N ASN A 50 16.75 7.43 8.80
CA ASN A 50 17.65 8.53 8.48
C ASN A 50 16.93 9.77 7.94
N ALA A 51 15.60 9.74 7.77
CA ALA A 51 14.86 10.89 7.27
C ALA A 51 14.97 12.08 8.24
N GLU A 52 15.24 13.26 7.68
CA GLU A 52 15.24 14.49 8.48
C GLU A 52 13.84 14.72 9.06
N PRO A 53 13.71 14.92 10.38
CA PRO A 53 12.42 15.16 10.99
C PRO A 53 11.82 16.46 10.45
N VAL A 54 10.58 16.40 9.96
CA VAL A 54 9.82 17.57 9.54
C VAL A 54 9.01 18.11 10.71
N ILE A 55 8.83 19.42 10.77
CA ILE A 55 8.03 20.06 11.82
C ILE A 55 6.63 20.30 11.25
N ASN A 56 5.60 19.80 11.90
CA ASN A 56 4.22 20.03 11.48
C ASN A 56 3.75 21.46 11.87
N GLU A 57 2.51 21.80 11.49
CA GLU A 57 1.92 23.13 11.73
C GLU A 57 1.79 23.49 13.22
N ASP A 58 1.76 22.48 14.09
CA ASP A 58 1.70 22.64 15.56
C ASP A 58 3.09 22.74 16.21
N GLY A 59 4.17 22.69 15.43
CA GLY A 59 5.54 22.78 15.93
C GLY A 59 6.10 21.46 16.47
N GLU A 60 5.44 20.34 16.21
CA GLU A 60 5.85 19.00 16.63
C GLU A 60 6.72 18.32 15.56
N VAL A 61 7.68 17.52 16.00
CA VAL A 61 8.52 16.69 15.11
C VAL A 61 7.72 15.52 14.56
N GLU A 62 7.43 15.56 13.28
CA GLU A 62 6.76 14.53 12.51
C GLU A 62 7.80 13.79 11.67
N GLN A 63 7.97 12.49 11.88
CA GLN A 63 8.93 11.67 11.12
C GLN A 63 8.40 11.26 9.74
N GLY A 64 7.47 12.03 9.15
CA GLY A 64 6.82 11.68 7.87
C GLY A 64 6.17 10.29 7.86
N ARG A 65 5.81 9.79 9.04
CA ARG A 65 5.36 8.40 9.24
C ARG A 65 3.92 8.23 8.77
N GLY A 66 3.70 7.17 8.01
CA GLY A 66 2.38 6.64 7.71
C GLY A 66 1.95 6.80 6.26
N ILE A 67 0.75 6.30 6.00
CA ILE A 67 0.08 6.29 4.69
C ILE A 67 -0.96 7.39 4.65
N GLY A 68 -0.84 8.28 3.68
CA GLY A 68 -1.83 9.29 3.37
C GLY A 68 -2.88 8.79 2.38
N VAL A 69 -3.95 9.58 2.21
CA VAL A 69 -5.00 9.29 1.20
C VAL A 69 -4.42 9.33 -0.21
N GLU A 70 -3.47 10.24 -0.49
CA GLU A 70 -2.83 10.33 -1.81
C GLU A 70 -2.07 9.05 -2.19
N ASP A 71 -1.41 8.39 -1.23
CA ASP A 71 -0.73 7.12 -1.47
C ASP A 71 -1.73 6.04 -1.91
N CYS A 72 -2.88 5.99 -1.23
CA CYS A 72 -3.96 5.05 -1.57
C CYS A 72 -4.52 5.31 -2.98
N VAL A 73 -4.67 6.59 -3.37
CA VAL A 73 -5.14 6.97 -4.70
C VAL A 73 -4.13 6.57 -5.77
N ARG A 74 -2.84 6.83 -5.56
CA ARG A 74 -1.76 6.47 -6.51
C ARG A 74 -1.71 4.96 -6.75
N VAL A 75 -1.74 4.17 -5.68
CA VAL A 75 -1.77 2.70 -5.77
C VAL A 75 -3.02 2.23 -6.53
N THR A 76 -4.19 2.80 -6.24
CA THR A 76 -5.44 2.44 -6.92
C THR A 76 -5.36 2.71 -8.43
N GLN A 77 -4.81 3.86 -8.83
CA GLN A 77 -4.65 4.21 -10.23
C GLN A 77 -3.65 3.29 -10.94
N GLN A 78 -2.52 2.99 -10.29
CA GLN A 78 -1.48 2.15 -10.88
C GLN A 78 -1.90 0.69 -11.04
N VAL A 79 -2.67 0.15 -10.10
CA VAL A 79 -3.17 -1.25 -10.16
C VAL A 79 -4.36 -1.40 -11.11
N GLY A 80 -5.13 -0.33 -11.32
CA GLY A 80 -6.31 -0.33 -12.19
C GLY A 80 -6.04 -0.06 -13.67
N ALA A 81 -4.83 0.36 -14.04
CA ALA A 81 -4.41 0.64 -15.41
C ALA A 81 -4.04 -0.64 -16.17
#